data_AF-A0A528K5C2-F1
#
_entry.id   AF-A0A528K5C2-F1
#
_cell.length_a   1.000
_cell.length_b   1.000
_cell.length_c   1.000
_cell.angle_alpha   90.00
_cell.angle_beta   90.00
_cell.angle_gamma   90.00
#
_symmetry.space_group_name_H-M   'P 1'
#
loop_
_entity.id
_entity.type
_entity.pdbx_description
1 polymer ?
#
loop_
_entity_poly.entity_id
_entity_poly.type
_entity_poly.pdbx_seq_one_letter_code
_entity_poly.pdbx_strand_id
1 'polypeptide(L)'
;VSKDEIVVDQGTLRSDALNASVTSKVTLADLAMTLKMNADAVSTALPPQIRPVLGERVTFSATATRDPQGLFAANALQLTSGSLSASGTASATGTDIQADIRGTLGDVSVLSPMVGVPVGGAVDFALTASGARTAPDFSVSADSDSLTASGRTVKTIKLAATGKADIANPAADVSLTGSVDDQPLDLRASLVTRDGMRSLNGLSLSLADNKVSGDLVLDDTLLPLGTLTLEAPDIGPLAALAGQTAAGDVQGSIRLSNDGGVPAVAIDATSGSISRGDLAAKTIAVNALVANYLKAPAISGTIKADTVTSGTTVISGIGVDLKRDGDWTGFSGGATVAGIPATAEGRVKIGDGTTSVEIASGEATIRGIKAAVAQPSSLSIANGAASIEKLRLDVGGGSVTVSGTAGPTLDLAAEFSALPAALANDFSPGLDAAGTLGGTAQVTGSSAAPDIRFDAQLS
;
A
#
# COMPACT_ATOMS: atom_id res chain seq x y z
N VAL A 1 -34.68 -52.78 17.51
CA VAL A 1 -35.64 -52.52 16.41
C VAL A 1 -37.00 -53.05 16.84
N SER A 2 -38.02 -52.19 16.87
CA SER A 2 -39.43 -52.56 17.08
C SER A 2 -40.23 -52.37 15.78
N LYS A 3 -41.54 -52.65 15.82
CA LYS A 3 -42.44 -52.36 14.68
C LYS A 3 -42.62 -50.86 14.42
N ASP A 4 -42.39 -50.03 15.44
CA ASP A 4 -42.69 -48.60 15.41
C ASP A 4 -41.42 -47.75 15.37
N GLU A 5 -40.29 -48.26 15.86
CA GLU A 5 -39.05 -47.50 16.05
C GLU A 5 -37.77 -48.31 15.76
N ILE A 6 -36.77 -47.63 15.19
CA ILE A 6 -35.38 -48.09 15.11
C ILE A 6 -34.55 -47.26 16.10
N VAL A 7 -33.86 -47.93 17.00
CA VAL A 7 -32.91 -47.29 17.93
C VAL A 7 -31.52 -47.85 17.66
N VAL A 8 -30.55 -46.94 17.51
CA VAL A 8 -29.12 -47.21 17.47
C VAL A 8 -28.53 -46.67 18.78
N ASP A 9 -28.35 -47.57 19.75
CA ASP A 9 -27.78 -47.21 21.06
C ASP A 9 -26.28 -46.89 20.96
N GLN A 10 -25.59 -47.49 19.98
CA GLN A 10 -24.19 -47.23 19.70
C GLN A 10 -23.84 -47.62 18.25
N GLY A 11 -23.51 -46.64 17.43
CA GLY A 11 -22.82 -46.80 16.14
C GLY A 11 -21.43 -46.19 16.22
N THR A 12 -20.42 -46.87 15.70
CA THR A 12 -19.06 -46.34 15.63
C THR A 12 -18.45 -46.57 14.25
N LEU A 13 -17.75 -45.56 13.74
CA LEU A 13 -16.96 -45.64 12.52
C LEU A 13 -15.52 -45.26 12.86
N ARG A 14 -14.55 -46.12 12.54
CA ARG A 14 -13.13 -45.90 12.85
C ARG A 14 -12.25 -46.14 11.63
N SER A 15 -11.40 -45.17 11.35
CA SER A 15 -10.28 -45.23 10.41
C SER A 15 -9.20 -44.26 10.88
N ASP A 16 -8.04 -44.26 10.22
CA ASP A 16 -6.96 -43.30 10.51
C ASP A 16 -7.42 -41.84 10.31
N ALA A 17 -8.35 -41.64 9.38
CA ALA A 17 -8.89 -40.33 9.02
C ALA A 17 -10.10 -39.89 9.87
N LEU A 18 -10.81 -40.82 10.53
CA LEU A 18 -12.09 -40.55 11.19
C LEU A 18 -12.36 -41.50 12.35
N ASN A 19 -12.66 -40.94 13.51
CA ASN A 19 -13.25 -41.66 14.64
C ASN A 19 -14.59 -41.00 14.99
N ALA A 20 -15.69 -41.68 14.68
CA ALA A 20 -17.03 -41.17 14.90
C ALA A 20 -17.88 -42.12 15.74
N SER A 21 -18.73 -41.55 16.59
CA SER A 21 -19.77 -42.24 17.35
C SER A 21 -21.12 -41.62 17.04
N VAL A 22 -22.15 -42.44 16.88
CA VAL A 22 -23.51 -42.00 16.61
C VAL A 22 -24.50 -42.77 17.47
N THR A 23 -25.50 -42.08 17.99
CA THR A 23 -26.72 -42.69 18.54
C THR A 23 -27.91 -42.09 17.83
N SER A 24 -28.90 -42.90 17.48
CA SER A 24 -30.09 -42.41 16.81
C SER A 24 -31.36 -43.12 17.26
N LYS A 25 -32.48 -42.42 17.14
CA LYS A 25 -33.81 -42.99 17.25
C LYS A 25 -34.63 -42.50 16.07
N VAL A 26 -35.29 -43.42 15.36
CA VAL A 26 -36.11 -43.14 14.18
C VAL A 26 -37.48 -43.77 14.38
N THR A 27 -38.54 -42.97 14.27
CA THR A 27 -39.93 -43.43 14.23
C THR A 27 -40.29 -43.82 12.81
N LEU A 28 -40.80 -45.04 12.60
CA LEU A 28 -41.03 -45.58 11.26
C LEU A 28 -42.28 -45.03 10.57
N ALA A 29 -43.26 -44.53 11.33
CA ALA A 29 -44.52 -44.02 10.79
C ALA A 29 -44.36 -42.72 9.99
N ASP A 30 -43.45 -41.85 10.42
CA ASP A 30 -43.26 -40.48 9.90
C ASP A 30 -41.79 -40.12 9.63
N LEU A 31 -40.87 -41.06 9.89
CA LEU A 31 -39.43 -40.86 9.78
C LEU A 31 -38.92 -39.70 10.65
N ALA A 32 -39.61 -39.39 11.74
CA ALA A 32 -39.09 -38.49 12.75
C ALA A 32 -37.81 -39.11 13.35
N MET A 33 -36.78 -38.30 13.53
CA MET A 33 -35.46 -38.76 13.97
C MET A 33 -34.89 -37.88 15.05
N THR A 34 -34.19 -38.49 16.00
CA THR A 34 -33.18 -37.84 16.85
C THR A 34 -31.82 -38.48 16.59
N LEU A 35 -30.77 -37.67 16.57
CA LEU A 35 -29.40 -38.05 16.28
C LEU A 35 -28.48 -37.35 17.28
N LYS A 36 -27.53 -38.07 17.86
CA LYS A 36 -26.36 -37.49 18.52
C LYS A 36 -25.13 -38.06 17.86
N MET A 37 -24.20 -37.19 17.49
CA MET A 37 -22.96 -37.55 16.82
C MET A 37 -21.78 -36.87 17.51
N ASN A 38 -20.68 -37.61 17.64
CA ASN A 38 -19.36 -37.05 17.90
C ASN A 38 -18.42 -37.58 16.82
N ALA A 39 -17.53 -36.75 16.31
CA ALA A 39 -16.54 -37.11 15.31
C ALA A 39 -15.21 -36.42 15.62
N ASP A 40 -14.12 -37.13 15.40
CA ASP A 40 -12.76 -36.60 15.35
C ASP A 40 -12.19 -37.02 13.99
N ALA A 41 -11.95 -36.04 13.11
CA ALA A 41 -11.52 -36.27 11.74
C ALA A 41 -10.25 -35.49 11.40
N VAL A 42 -9.38 -36.04 10.55
CA VAL A 42 -8.29 -35.25 9.96
C VAL A 42 -8.88 -34.13 9.09
N SER A 43 -8.30 -32.93 9.12
CA SER A 43 -8.83 -31.77 8.37
C SER A 43 -8.79 -31.97 6.85
N THR A 44 -7.92 -32.86 6.35
CA THR A 44 -7.85 -33.25 4.94
C THR A 44 -9.08 -34.03 4.46
N ALA A 45 -9.90 -34.57 5.36
CA ALA A 45 -11.19 -35.18 5.03
C ALA A 45 -12.31 -34.16 4.80
N LEU A 46 -12.08 -32.87 5.11
CA LEU A 46 -13.05 -31.79 4.95
C LEU A 46 -12.82 -31.00 3.66
N PRO A 47 -13.80 -30.21 3.18
CA PRO A 47 -13.66 -29.41 1.97
C PRO A 47 -12.44 -28.48 2.00
N PRO A 48 -11.65 -28.38 0.91
CA PRO A 48 -10.41 -27.59 0.90
C PRO A 48 -10.61 -26.11 1.22
N GLN A 49 -11.79 -25.56 0.95
CA GLN A 49 -12.13 -24.16 1.16
C GLN A 49 -12.09 -23.74 2.64
N ILE A 50 -12.32 -24.66 3.57
CA ILE A 50 -12.33 -24.37 5.01
C ILE A 50 -11.05 -24.80 5.71
N ARG A 51 -10.16 -25.55 5.03
CA ARG A 51 -8.91 -26.06 5.62
C ARG A 51 -7.94 -24.99 6.13
N PRO A 52 -7.80 -23.79 5.51
CA PRO A 52 -6.80 -22.81 5.94
C PRO A 52 -6.91 -22.37 7.40
N VAL A 53 -8.10 -22.47 7.99
CA VAL A 53 -8.35 -22.07 9.39
C VAL A 53 -8.42 -23.25 10.37
N LEU A 54 -8.25 -24.47 9.88
CA LEU A 54 -8.33 -25.69 10.68
C LEU A 54 -6.92 -26.15 11.09
N GLY A 55 -6.81 -26.72 12.29
CA GLY A 55 -5.65 -27.52 12.68
C GLY A 55 -5.61 -28.88 11.94
N GLU A 56 -4.72 -29.76 12.38
CA GLU A 56 -4.56 -31.10 11.80
C GLU A 56 -5.83 -31.94 11.90
N ARG A 57 -6.61 -31.74 12.97
CA ARG A 57 -7.81 -32.52 13.28
C ARG A 57 -8.96 -31.61 13.71
N VAL A 58 -10.17 -32.07 13.42
CA VAL A 58 -11.43 -31.41 13.75
C VAL A 58 -12.23 -32.34 14.65
N THR A 59 -12.50 -31.87 15.87
CA THR A 59 -13.49 -32.49 16.74
C THR A 59 -14.83 -31.79 16.50
N PHE A 60 -15.86 -32.56 16.24
CA PHE A 60 -17.21 -32.11 15.94
C PHE A 60 -18.22 -32.88 16.76
N SER A 61 -19.18 -32.20 17.38
CA SER A 61 -20.35 -32.83 17.98
C SER A 61 -21.63 -32.16 17.52
N ALA A 62 -22.66 -32.97 17.33
CA ALA A 62 -23.98 -32.50 16.95
C ALA A 62 -25.09 -33.28 17.64
N THR A 63 -26.13 -32.58 18.08
CA THR A 63 -27.45 -33.16 18.29
C THR A 63 -28.39 -32.67 17.20
N ALA A 64 -29.01 -33.58 16.45
CA ALA A 64 -29.88 -33.23 15.35
C ALA A 64 -31.23 -33.95 15.42
N THR A 65 -32.24 -33.34 14.82
CA THR A 65 -33.58 -33.89 14.67
C THR A 65 -34.06 -33.81 13.23
N ARG A 66 -34.95 -34.73 12.87
CA ARG A 66 -35.81 -34.61 11.70
C ARG A 66 -37.25 -34.68 12.17
N ASP A 67 -38.08 -33.71 11.79
CA ASP A 67 -39.51 -33.77 12.11
C ASP A 67 -40.31 -34.55 11.04
N PRO A 68 -41.60 -34.87 11.28
CA PRO A 68 -42.47 -35.53 10.30
C PRO A 68 -42.61 -34.78 8.97
N GLN A 69 -42.46 -33.45 8.99
CA GLN A 69 -42.56 -32.55 7.84
C GLN A 69 -41.26 -32.52 7.03
N GLY A 70 -40.18 -33.13 7.52
CA GLY A 70 -38.88 -33.24 6.87
C GLY A 70 -37.92 -32.08 7.12
N LEU A 71 -38.21 -31.20 8.08
CA LEU A 71 -37.25 -30.22 8.59
C LEU A 71 -36.14 -30.97 9.31
N PHE A 72 -34.90 -30.75 8.90
CA PHE A 72 -33.71 -31.16 9.63
C PHE A 72 -33.22 -30.01 10.49
N ALA A 73 -32.94 -30.24 11.76
CA ALA A 73 -32.37 -29.24 12.66
C ALA A 73 -31.18 -29.85 13.41
N ALA A 74 -30.01 -29.24 13.29
CA ALA A 74 -28.91 -29.40 14.22
C ALA A 74 -29.14 -28.45 15.41
N ASN A 75 -29.72 -29.00 16.48
CA ASN A 75 -30.13 -28.28 17.69
C ASN A 75 -28.95 -27.81 18.55
N ALA A 76 -27.80 -28.47 18.40
CA ALA A 76 -26.56 -28.04 19.02
C ALA A 76 -25.41 -28.57 18.16
N LEU A 77 -24.54 -27.66 17.76
CA LEU A 77 -23.29 -27.92 17.05
C LEU A 77 -22.14 -27.45 17.91
N GLN A 78 -21.06 -28.24 17.99
CA GLN A 78 -19.78 -27.79 18.51
C GLN A 78 -18.68 -28.27 17.58
N LEU A 79 -17.70 -27.41 17.33
CA LEU A 79 -16.53 -27.68 16.50
C LEU A 79 -15.30 -27.11 17.19
N THR A 80 -14.22 -27.88 17.23
CA THR A 80 -12.90 -27.41 17.66
C THR A 80 -11.83 -27.95 16.73
N SER A 81 -10.88 -27.10 16.32
CA SER A 81 -9.80 -27.45 15.40
C SER A 81 -8.67 -26.43 15.49
N GLY A 82 -7.49 -26.83 15.98
CA GLY A 82 -6.40 -25.88 16.18
C GLY A 82 -6.82 -24.74 17.12
N SER A 83 -6.67 -23.49 16.68
CA SER A 83 -7.11 -22.29 17.40
C SER A 83 -8.60 -21.94 17.17
N LEU A 84 -9.29 -22.64 16.28
CA LEU A 84 -10.71 -22.42 15.99
C LEU A 84 -11.60 -23.19 16.97
N SER A 85 -12.56 -22.50 17.56
CA SER A 85 -13.70 -23.09 18.26
C SER A 85 -14.99 -22.45 17.75
N ALA A 86 -16.05 -23.24 17.57
CA ALA A 86 -17.35 -22.74 17.12
C ALA A 86 -18.48 -23.57 17.73
N SER A 87 -19.63 -22.95 17.95
CA SER A 87 -20.85 -23.61 18.38
C SER A 87 -22.07 -22.90 17.82
N GLY A 88 -23.21 -23.60 17.77
CA GLY A 88 -24.45 -22.97 17.34
C GLY A 88 -25.51 -23.94 16.87
N THR A 89 -26.37 -23.47 15.99
CA THR A 89 -27.51 -24.21 15.44
C THR A 89 -27.55 -24.07 13.93
N ALA A 90 -28.15 -25.05 13.28
CA ALA A 90 -28.48 -24.97 11.86
C ALA A 90 -29.74 -25.76 11.57
N SER A 91 -30.51 -25.37 10.57
CA SER A 91 -31.66 -26.12 10.09
C SER A 91 -31.77 -26.04 8.58
N ALA A 92 -32.47 -27.02 8.00
CA ALA A 92 -32.74 -27.09 6.58
C ALA A 92 -34.14 -27.66 6.32
N THR A 93 -34.90 -26.97 5.47
CA THR A 93 -36.21 -27.42 4.97
C THR A 93 -36.24 -27.23 3.47
N GLY A 94 -36.44 -28.31 2.72
CA GLY A 94 -36.31 -28.26 1.27
C GLY A 94 -34.92 -27.76 0.85
N THR A 95 -34.89 -26.67 0.09
CA THR A 95 -33.65 -26.00 -0.37
C THR A 95 -33.13 -24.93 0.56
N ASP A 96 -33.91 -24.54 1.57
CA ASP A 96 -33.60 -23.41 2.41
C ASP A 96 -32.85 -23.86 3.66
N ILE A 97 -32.03 -22.94 4.17
CA ILE A 97 -31.24 -23.12 5.39
C ILE A 97 -31.49 -21.98 6.36
N GLN A 98 -31.24 -22.25 7.63
CA GLN A 98 -31.01 -21.25 8.66
C GLN A 98 -29.79 -21.69 9.48
N ALA A 99 -28.91 -20.77 9.85
CA ALA A 99 -27.76 -21.04 10.71
C ALA A 99 -27.52 -19.85 11.65
N ASP A 100 -27.11 -20.14 12.88
CA ASP A 100 -26.62 -19.19 13.87
C ASP A 100 -25.43 -19.84 14.56
N ILE A 101 -24.23 -19.33 14.29
CA ILE A 101 -22.95 -19.88 14.71
C ILE A 101 -22.16 -18.77 15.40
N ARG A 102 -21.55 -19.10 16.54
CA ARG A 102 -20.61 -18.24 17.26
C ARG A 102 -19.33 -18.99 17.54
N GLY A 103 -18.21 -18.29 17.57
CA GLY A 103 -16.93 -18.93 17.82
C GLY A 103 -15.80 -17.95 18.05
N THR A 104 -14.62 -18.53 18.22
CA THR A 104 -13.37 -17.82 18.42
C THR A 104 -12.31 -18.44 17.51
N LEU A 105 -11.55 -17.60 16.83
CA LEU A 105 -10.27 -17.97 16.23
C LEU A 105 -9.17 -17.37 17.10
N GLY A 106 -8.61 -18.20 17.99
CA GLY A 106 -7.66 -17.76 19.01
C GLY A 106 -6.28 -17.37 18.47
N ASP A 107 -5.99 -17.70 17.22
CA ASP A 107 -4.78 -17.30 16.51
C ASP A 107 -5.13 -17.01 15.05
N VAL A 108 -5.20 -15.72 14.71
CA VAL A 108 -5.48 -15.29 13.34
C VAL A 108 -4.29 -15.43 12.40
N SER A 109 -3.10 -15.79 12.87
CA SER A 109 -1.90 -15.89 12.02
C SER A 109 -2.07 -16.90 10.88
N VAL A 110 -2.96 -17.88 11.05
CA VAL A 110 -3.40 -18.83 10.02
C VAL A 110 -4.02 -18.15 8.78
N LEU A 111 -4.51 -16.91 8.92
CA LEU A 111 -5.05 -16.09 7.83
C LEU A 111 -4.00 -15.29 7.07
N SER A 112 -2.75 -15.23 7.55
CA SER A 112 -1.68 -14.44 6.91
C SER A 112 -1.50 -14.76 5.40
N PRO A 113 -1.55 -16.03 4.96
CA PRO A 113 -1.46 -16.35 3.53
C PRO A 113 -2.63 -15.82 2.70
N MET A 114 -3.82 -15.67 3.31
CA MET A 114 -5.02 -15.16 2.64
C MET A 114 -5.02 -13.64 2.54
N VAL A 115 -4.55 -12.96 3.59
CA VAL A 115 -4.50 -11.48 3.64
C VAL A 115 -3.27 -10.93 2.90
N GLY A 116 -2.22 -11.74 2.73
CA GLY A 116 -0.98 -11.34 2.06
C GLY A 116 0.00 -10.57 2.95
N VAL A 117 -0.30 -10.43 4.25
CA VAL A 117 0.59 -9.85 5.26
C VAL A 117 0.55 -10.66 6.54
N PRO A 118 1.62 -10.67 7.35
CA PRO A 118 1.60 -11.27 8.68
C PRO A 118 0.53 -10.61 9.55
N VAL A 119 -0.39 -11.43 10.05
CA VAL A 119 -1.41 -11.01 11.02
C VAL A 119 -1.27 -11.80 12.32
N GLY A 120 -1.78 -11.24 13.42
CA GLY A 120 -1.72 -11.88 14.74
C GLY A 120 -2.80 -11.35 15.68
N GLY A 121 -3.02 -12.06 16.77
CA GLY A 121 -4.11 -11.82 17.73
C GLY A 121 -5.22 -12.88 17.63
N ALA A 122 -6.37 -12.58 18.22
CA ALA A 122 -7.53 -13.45 18.27
C ALA A 122 -8.78 -12.68 17.86
N VAL A 123 -9.77 -13.38 17.29
CA VAL A 123 -11.09 -12.81 16.97
C VAL A 123 -12.19 -13.68 17.53
N ASP A 124 -13.18 -13.06 18.14
CA ASP A 124 -14.48 -13.67 18.33
C ASP A 124 -15.35 -13.35 17.12
N PHE A 125 -16.21 -14.27 16.72
CA PHE A 125 -17.09 -14.07 15.58
C PHE A 125 -18.49 -14.65 15.81
N ALA A 126 -19.47 -14.06 15.12
CA ALA A 126 -20.80 -14.61 14.96
C ALA A 126 -21.20 -14.57 13.47
N LEU A 127 -21.90 -15.62 13.02
CA LEU A 127 -22.39 -15.80 11.67
C LEU A 127 -23.85 -16.24 11.74
N THR A 128 -24.71 -15.52 11.04
CA THR A 128 -26.06 -16.01 10.70
C THR A 128 -26.18 -16.18 9.20
N ALA A 129 -26.90 -17.22 8.77
CA ALA A 129 -27.25 -17.40 7.36
C ALA A 129 -28.70 -17.87 7.23
N SER A 130 -29.43 -17.38 6.23
CA SER A 130 -30.83 -17.76 6.00
C SER A 130 -31.24 -17.73 4.53
N GLY A 131 -32.22 -18.54 4.15
CA GLY A 131 -32.78 -18.59 2.80
C GLY A 131 -32.17 -19.70 1.94
N ALA A 132 -32.18 -19.54 0.61
CA ALA A 132 -31.76 -20.59 -0.32
C ALA A 132 -30.31 -21.01 -0.08
N ARG A 133 -30.04 -22.31 0.06
CA ARG A 133 -28.71 -22.88 0.34
C ARG A 133 -27.59 -22.44 -0.61
N THR A 134 -27.93 -22.16 -1.87
CA THR A 134 -26.96 -21.75 -2.91
C THR A 134 -26.71 -20.25 -2.96
N ALA A 135 -27.54 -19.45 -2.28
CA ALA A 135 -27.44 -18.01 -2.20
C ALA A 135 -28.09 -17.50 -0.90
N PRO A 136 -27.61 -17.91 0.29
CA PRO A 136 -28.22 -17.49 1.53
C PRO A 136 -27.89 -16.01 1.78
N ASP A 137 -28.83 -15.30 2.39
CA ASP A 137 -28.52 -14.04 3.05
C ASP A 137 -27.64 -14.35 4.26
N PHE A 138 -26.64 -13.53 4.53
CA PHE A 138 -25.74 -13.72 5.66
C PHE A 138 -25.52 -12.43 6.45
N SER A 139 -25.20 -12.60 7.72
CA SER A 139 -24.62 -11.56 8.57
C SER A 139 -23.43 -12.16 9.32
N VAL A 140 -22.31 -11.45 9.32
CA VAL A 140 -21.10 -11.78 10.04
C VAL A 140 -20.74 -10.60 10.93
N SER A 141 -20.37 -10.88 12.17
CA SER A 141 -19.66 -9.93 13.03
C SER A 141 -18.39 -10.60 13.53
N ALA A 142 -17.33 -9.81 13.66
CA ALA A 142 -16.12 -10.25 14.32
C ALA A 142 -15.53 -9.10 15.15
N ASP A 143 -15.15 -9.39 16.38
CA ASP A 143 -14.61 -8.42 17.32
C ASP A 143 -13.25 -8.89 17.84
N SER A 144 -12.36 -7.93 18.09
CA SER A 144 -11.06 -8.20 18.70
C SER A 144 -10.60 -7.00 19.53
N ASP A 145 -10.11 -7.28 20.74
CA ASP A 145 -9.48 -6.25 21.57
C ASP A 145 -8.21 -5.69 20.92
N SER A 146 -7.46 -6.55 20.22
CA SER A 146 -6.19 -6.22 19.59
C SER A 146 -5.82 -7.22 18.51
N LEU A 147 -5.61 -6.72 17.29
CA LEU A 147 -4.94 -7.45 16.22
C LEU A 147 -3.65 -6.77 15.84
N THR A 148 -2.72 -7.56 15.31
CA THR A 148 -1.51 -7.03 14.67
C THR A 148 -1.54 -7.30 13.18
N ALA A 149 -1.16 -6.32 12.36
CA ALA A 149 -0.93 -6.49 10.93
C ALA A 149 0.38 -5.81 10.54
N SER A 150 1.30 -6.52 9.88
CA SER A 150 2.62 -5.99 9.49
C SER A 150 3.38 -5.32 10.65
N GLY A 151 3.28 -5.89 11.86
CA GLY A 151 3.92 -5.35 13.07
C GLY A 151 3.20 -4.16 13.72
N ARG A 152 2.02 -3.76 13.23
CA ARG A 152 1.21 -2.68 13.79
C ARG A 152 -0.01 -3.18 14.52
N THR A 153 -0.25 -2.60 15.69
CA THR A 153 -1.38 -2.96 16.53
C THR A 153 -2.58 -2.10 16.17
N VAL A 154 -3.70 -2.77 15.91
CA VAL A 154 -5.03 -2.15 15.81
C VAL A 154 -5.82 -2.61 17.03
N LYS A 155 -6.40 -1.70 17.79
CA LYS A 155 -7.18 -2.03 18.99
C LYS A 155 -8.68 -1.89 18.73
N THR A 156 -9.47 -2.55 19.57
CA THR A 156 -10.95 -2.42 19.63
C THR A 156 -11.61 -2.58 18.27
N ILE A 157 -11.21 -3.61 17.53
CA ILE A 157 -11.68 -3.87 16.17
C ILE A 157 -13.08 -4.44 16.22
N LYS A 158 -13.97 -3.88 15.41
CA LYS A 158 -15.29 -4.45 15.13
C LYS A 158 -15.49 -4.50 13.64
N LEU A 159 -15.62 -5.69 13.09
CA LEU A 159 -15.99 -5.97 11.72
C LEU A 159 -17.45 -6.40 11.68
N ALA A 160 -18.23 -5.84 10.77
CA ALA A 160 -19.56 -6.33 10.44
C ALA A 160 -19.70 -6.43 8.92
N ALA A 161 -20.29 -7.53 8.45
CA ALA A 161 -20.60 -7.74 7.04
C ALA A 161 -22.00 -8.35 6.88
N THR A 162 -22.79 -7.85 5.94
CA THR A 162 -24.10 -8.40 5.60
C THR A 162 -24.25 -8.50 4.09
N GLY A 163 -24.90 -9.54 3.59
CA GLY A 163 -25.08 -9.64 2.14
C GLY A 163 -25.63 -10.97 1.65
N LYS A 164 -25.33 -11.28 0.39
CA LYS A 164 -25.76 -12.48 -0.34
C LYS A 164 -24.56 -13.36 -0.66
N ALA A 165 -24.55 -14.58 -0.15
CA ALA A 165 -23.51 -15.57 -0.44
C ALA A 165 -23.84 -16.37 -1.72
N ASP A 166 -24.07 -15.66 -2.83
CA ASP A 166 -24.15 -16.25 -4.17
C ASP A 166 -22.73 -16.33 -4.76
N ILE A 167 -22.27 -17.54 -5.10
CA ILE A 167 -20.92 -17.74 -5.67
C ILE A 167 -20.77 -17.03 -7.03
N ALA A 168 -21.84 -16.94 -7.82
CA ALA A 168 -21.82 -16.29 -9.12
C ALA A 168 -21.95 -14.76 -8.98
N ASN A 169 -22.75 -14.29 -8.03
CA ASN A 169 -23.03 -12.86 -7.83
C ASN A 169 -22.91 -12.45 -6.36
N PRO A 170 -21.72 -12.52 -5.76
CA PRO A 170 -21.55 -12.16 -4.36
C PRO A 170 -21.87 -10.68 -4.15
N ALA A 171 -22.57 -10.39 -3.06
CA ALA A 171 -22.84 -9.02 -2.62
C ALA A 171 -22.64 -8.93 -1.11
N ALA A 172 -22.04 -7.84 -0.64
CA ALA A 172 -21.79 -7.62 0.78
C ALA A 172 -21.60 -6.14 1.10
N ASP A 173 -22.33 -5.64 2.09
CA ASP A 173 -21.97 -4.40 2.79
C ASP A 173 -21.01 -4.76 3.92
N VAL A 174 -19.87 -4.08 3.98
CA VAL A 174 -18.81 -4.30 4.95
C VAL A 174 -18.54 -3.01 5.70
N SER A 175 -18.41 -3.13 7.02
CA SER A 175 -17.93 -2.05 7.89
C SER A 175 -16.87 -2.58 8.85
N LEU A 176 -15.85 -1.77 9.11
CA LEU A 176 -14.83 -2.05 10.11
C LEU A 176 -14.57 -0.78 10.91
N THR A 177 -14.54 -0.91 12.22
CA THR A 177 -14.11 0.15 13.14
C THR A 177 -12.95 -0.35 13.99
N GLY A 178 -12.11 0.55 14.49
CA GLY A 178 -11.00 0.23 15.37
C GLY A 178 -10.22 1.46 15.75
N SER A 179 -9.00 1.26 16.24
CA SER A 179 -8.06 2.34 16.49
C SER A 179 -6.62 1.94 16.17
N VAL A 180 -5.84 2.85 15.61
CA VAL A 180 -4.40 2.68 15.34
C VAL A 180 -3.68 3.84 16.02
N ASP A 181 -2.69 3.56 16.87
CA ASP A 181 -1.97 4.59 17.64
C ASP A 181 -2.94 5.55 18.36
N ASP A 182 -4.02 4.97 18.93
CA ASP A 182 -5.13 5.66 19.62
C ASP A 182 -5.93 6.64 18.75
N GLN A 183 -5.73 6.62 17.43
CA GLN A 183 -6.54 7.33 16.43
C GLN A 183 -7.68 6.44 15.92
N PRO A 184 -8.91 6.97 15.76
CA PRO A 184 -10.04 6.19 15.29
C PRO A 184 -9.85 5.76 13.83
N LEU A 185 -10.19 4.52 13.55
CA LEU A 185 -10.23 3.91 12.22
C LEU A 185 -11.69 3.53 11.89
N ASP A 186 -12.20 3.96 10.74
CA ASP A 186 -13.50 3.53 10.19
C ASP A 186 -13.33 3.21 8.70
N LEU A 187 -13.79 2.04 8.27
CA LEU A 187 -13.82 1.60 6.89
C LEU A 187 -15.23 1.12 6.55
N ARG A 188 -15.72 1.52 5.37
CA ARG A 188 -16.98 1.06 4.79
C ARG A 188 -16.81 0.79 3.31
N ALA A 189 -17.47 -0.25 2.80
CA ALA A 189 -17.54 -0.54 1.38
C ALA A 189 -18.74 -1.46 1.09
N SER A 190 -19.32 -1.35 -0.10
CA SER A 190 -20.37 -2.25 -0.58
C SER A 190 -19.88 -3.00 -1.82
N LEU A 191 -19.67 -4.31 -1.70
CA LEU A 191 -19.40 -5.19 -2.83
C LEU A 191 -20.72 -5.51 -3.55
N VAL A 192 -20.78 -5.20 -4.84
CA VAL A 192 -21.90 -5.54 -5.71
C VAL A 192 -21.36 -6.23 -6.96
N THR A 193 -21.98 -7.35 -7.33
CA THR A 193 -21.70 -8.05 -8.59
C THR A 193 -22.88 -7.90 -9.55
N ARG A 194 -22.62 -7.43 -10.77
CA ARG A 194 -23.61 -7.36 -11.87
C ARG A 194 -22.97 -7.88 -13.15
N ASP A 195 -23.63 -8.82 -13.82
CA ASP A 195 -23.16 -9.42 -15.08
C ASP A 195 -21.70 -9.95 -14.99
N GLY A 196 -21.34 -10.52 -13.84
CA GLY A 196 -19.98 -11.01 -13.54
C GLY A 196 -18.96 -9.93 -13.16
N MET A 197 -19.29 -8.65 -13.36
CA MET A 197 -18.44 -7.52 -12.98
C MET A 197 -18.65 -7.16 -11.51
N ARG A 198 -17.54 -7.12 -10.77
CA ARG A 198 -17.55 -6.77 -9.34
C ARG A 198 -17.25 -5.29 -9.17
N SER A 199 -17.97 -4.64 -8.27
CA SER A 199 -17.79 -3.23 -7.91
C SER A 199 -17.76 -3.07 -6.40
N LEU A 200 -16.86 -2.23 -5.91
CA LEU A 200 -16.85 -1.69 -4.55
C LEU A 200 -17.42 -0.28 -4.61
N ASN A 201 -18.66 -0.14 -4.17
CA ASN A 201 -19.38 1.13 -4.13
C ASN A 201 -19.28 1.74 -2.74
N GLY A 202 -19.15 3.06 -2.68
CA GLY A 202 -19.07 3.82 -1.45
C GLY A 202 -17.89 3.43 -0.57
N LEU A 203 -16.74 3.07 -1.16
CA LEU A 203 -15.53 2.86 -0.37
C LEU A 203 -15.22 4.16 0.37
N SER A 204 -15.10 4.05 1.70
CA SER A 204 -14.70 5.15 2.57
C SER A 204 -13.82 4.57 3.66
N LEU A 205 -12.58 5.02 3.74
CA LEU A 205 -11.63 4.71 4.79
C LEU A 205 -11.27 6.02 5.48
N SER A 206 -11.34 6.05 6.81
CA SER A 206 -10.86 7.17 7.61
C SER A 206 -9.93 6.70 8.72
N LEU A 207 -8.85 7.46 8.94
CA LEU A 207 -7.93 7.29 10.05
C LEU A 207 -7.65 8.67 10.64
N ALA A 208 -8.13 8.91 11.86
CA ALA A 208 -8.29 10.26 12.41
C ALA A 208 -9.13 11.12 11.43
N ASP A 209 -8.65 12.33 11.13
CA ASP A 209 -9.30 13.26 10.19
C ASP A 209 -8.97 12.97 8.72
N ASN A 210 -8.09 11.99 8.44
CA ASN A 210 -7.74 11.62 7.08
C ASN A 210 -8.79 10.70 6.48
N LYS A 211 -9.10 10.90 5.20
CA LYS A 211 -10.12 10.15 4.48
C LYS A 211 -9.65 9.77 3.07
N VAL A 212 -9.97 8.54 2.69
CA VAL A 212 -9.89 8.05 1.31
C VAL A 212 -11.28 7.55 0.92
N SER A 213 -11.82 8.01 -0.20
CA SER A 213 -13.13 7.55 -0.66
C SER A 213 -13.27 7.45 -2.17
N GLY A 214 -14.11 6.54 -2.65
CA GLY A 214 -14.40 6.41 -4.09
C GLY A 214 -15.21 5.16 -4.43
N ASP A 215 -15.47 4.99 -5.72
CA ASP A 215 -16.07 3.77 -6.28
C ASP A 215 -15.02 3.08 -7.14
N LEU A 216 -14.94 1.75 -7.02
CA LEU A 216 -14.00 0.92 -7.77
C LEU A 216 -14.74 -0.21 -8.48
N VAL A 217 -14.35 -0.52 -9.70
CA VAL A 217 -14.69 -1.75 -10.41
C VAL A 217 -13.47 -2.67 -10.34
N LEU A 218 -13.69 -3.95 -10.11
CA LEU A 218 -12.64 -4.97 -10.17
C LEU A 218 -12.76 -5.69 -11.51
N ASP A 219 -11.68 -5.72 -12.29
CA ASP A 219 -11.64 -6.51 -13.51
C ASP A 219 -11.52 -8.02 -13.22
N ASP A 220 -11.45 -8.85 -14.27
CA ASP A 220 -11.36 -10.32 -14.14
C ASP A 220 -10.12 -10.79 -13.36
N THR A 221 -9.08 -9.95 -13.25
CA THR A 221 -7.86 -10.19 -12.47
C THR A 221 -7.93 -9.59 -11.06
N LEU A 222 -9.09 -9.04 -10.69
CA LEU A 222 -9.33 -8.26 -9.47
C LEU A 222 -8.53 -6.96 -9.39
N LEU A 223 -8.08 -6.43 -10.54
CA LEU A 223 -7.43 -5.12 -10.60
C LEU A 223 -8.48 -4.02 -10.36
N PRO A 224 -8.30 -3.15 -9.35
CA PRO A 224 -9.23 -2.05 -9.11
C PRO A 224 -9.07 -0.94 -10.15
N LEU A 225 -10.20 -0.48 -10.67
CA LEU A 225 -10.35 0.60 -11.66
C LEU A 225 -11.36 1.61 -11.12
N GLY A 226 -11.08 2.90 -11.25
CA GLY A 226 -11.96 3.94 -10.71
C GLY A 226 -11.17 5.13 -10.18
N THR A 227 -11.83 5.99 -9.42
CA THR A 227 -11.19 7.19 -8.85
C THR A 227 -11.35 7.18 -7.34
N LEU A 228 -10.23 7.34 -6.65
CA LEU A 228 -10.16 7.58 -5.21
C LEU A 228 -9.90 9.06 -4.98
N THR A 229 -10.62 9.65 -4.04
CA THR A 229 -10.35 10.97 -3.49
C THR A 229 -9.61 10.80 -2.17
N LEU A 230 -8.55 11.58 -1.98
CA LEU A 230 -7.76 11.66 -0.76
C LEU A 230 -7.99 13.03 -0.13
N GLU A 231 -8.38 13.05 1.13
CA GLU A 231 -8.50 14.23 1.97
C GLU A 231 -7.71 13.95 3.26
N ALA A 232 -6.46 14.35 3.31
CA ALA A 232 -5.58 14.08 4.44
C ALA A 232 -5.07 15.40 5.04
N PRO A 233 -5.81 16.04 5.96
CA PRO A 233 -5.37 17.27 6.60
C PRO A 233 -4.15 17.08 7.52
N ASP A 234 -3.85 15.83 7.93
CA ASP A 234 -2.63 15.46 8.63
C ASP A 234 -2.15 14.07 8.19
N ILE A 235 -1.12 14.00 7.34
CA ILE A 235 -0.57 12.73 6.86
C ILE A 235 0.18 11.93 7.93
N GLY A 236 0.39 12.47 9.15
CA GLY A 236 1.14 11.82 10.22
C GLY A 236 0.69 10.39 10.51
N PRO A 237 -0.60 10.14 10.82
CA PRO A 237 -1.13 8.79 11.02
C PRO A 237 -0.95 7.86 9.80
N LEU A 238 -1.10 8.38 8.57
CA LEU A 238 -0.92 7.58 7.35
C LEU A 238 0.55 7.22 7.11
N ALA A 239 1.47 8.17 7.31
CA ALA A 239 2.90 7.95 7.20
C ALA A 239 3.39 6.96 8.25
N ALA A 240 2.83 7.06 9.46
CA ALA A 240 3.10 6.12 10.53
C ALA A 240 2.80 4.70 10.05
N LEU A 241 1.66 4.40 9.41
CA LEU A 241 1.36 3.05 8.88
C LEU A 241 2.48 2.47 8.00
N ALA A 242 3.15 3.32 7.20
CA ALA A 242 4.26 2.93 6.32
C ALA A 242 5.64 2.86 7.03
N GLY A 243 5.67 2.96 8.35
CA GLY A 243 6.93 3.02 9.11
C GLY A 243 7.68 4.34 8.95
N GLN A 244 6.99 5.40 8.56
CA GLN A 244 7.58 6.70 8.30
C GLN A 244 7.11 7.74 9.32
N THR A 245 7.98 8.71 9.59
CA THR A 245 7.61 9.95 10.29
C THR A 245 7.52 11.06 9.26
N ALA A 246 6.30 11.51 8.99
CA ALA A 246 6.04 12.67 8.14
C ALA A 246 4.91 13.50 8.75
N ALA A 247 4.82 14.77 8.36
CA ALA A 247 3.76 15.67 8.76
C ALA A 247 3.37 16.58 7.60
N GLY A 248 2.15 17.12 7.65
CA GLY A 248 1.62 17.98 6.60
C GLY A 248 0.28 17.50 6.08
N ASP A 249 -0.19 18.14 5.01
CA ASP A 249 -1.49 17.87 4.42
C ASP A 249 -1.35 17.36 2.98
N VAL A 250 -2.29 16.54 2.51
CA VAL A 250 -2.42 16.15 1.11
C VAL A 250 -3.90 16.04 0.76
N GLN A 251 -4.30 16.66 -0.33
CA GLN A 251 -5.63 16.48 -0.90
C GLN A 251 -5.55 16.25 -2.41
N GLY A 252 -6.41 15.41 -2.96
CA GLY A 252 -6.38 15.14 -4.40
C GLY A 252 -7.17 13.92 -4.83
N SER A 253 -6.92 13.49 -6.07
CA SER A 253 -7.53 12.33 -6.68
C SER A 253 -6.48 11.38 -7.25
N ILE A 254 -6.78 10.08 -7.16
CA ILE A 254 -6.00 8.98 -7.69
C ILE A 254 -6.93 8.17 -8.60
N ARG A 255 -6.70 8.24 -9.91
CA ARG A 255 -7.48 7.49 -10.90
C ARG A 255 -6.71 6.26 -11.36
N LEU A 256 -7.28 5.10 -11.08
CA LEU A 256 -6.82 3.78 -11.49
C LEU A 256 -7.49 3.40 -12.81
N SER A 257 -6.70 3.01 -13.81
CA SER A 257 -7.19 2.64 -15.14
C SER A 257 -6.38 1.48 -15.71
N ASN A 258 -6.97 0.78 -16.68
CA ASN A 258 -6.33 -0.29 -17.42
C ASN A 258 -6.75 -0.16 -18.88
N ASP A 259 -5.79 0.12 -19.76
CA ASP A 259 -6.02 0.25 -21.21
C ASP A 259 -5.28 -0.89 -21.91
N GLY A 260 -6.03 -1.82 -22.50
CA GLY A 260 -5.44 -2.96 -23.23
C GLY A 260 -4.48 -3.84 -22.42
N GLY A 261 -4.68 -3.94 -21.10
CA GLY A 261 -3.77 -4.69 -20.20
C GLY A 261 -2.57 -3.89 -19.69
N VAL A 262 -2.53 -2.58 -19.96
CA VAL A 262 -1.53 -1.65 -19.44
C VAL A 262 -2.14 -0.87 -18.26
N PRO A 263 -1.84 -1.25 -17.01
CA PRO A 263 -2.40 -0.58 -15.84
C PRO A 263 -1.73 0.78 -15.66
N ALA A 264 -2.51 1.81 -15.37
CA ALA A 264 -2.03 3.18 -15.20
C ALA A 264 -2.70 3.89 -14.01
N VAL A 265 -1.93 4.74 -13.33
CA VAL A 265 -2.39 5.60 -12.24
C VAL A 265 -2.22 7.06 -12.64
N ALA A 266 -3.30 7.83 -12.63
CA ALA A 266 -3.21 9.28 -12.68
C ALA A 266 -3.38 9.87 -11.28
N ILE A 267 -2.54 10.83 -10.93
CA ILE A 267 -2.51 11.53 -9.64
C ILE A 267 -2.71 13.00 -9.93
N ASP A 268 -3.70 13.61 -9.28
CA ASP A 268 -3.88 15.07 -9.24
C ASP A 268 -4.00 15.46 -7.78
N ALA A 269 -2.95 16.04 -7.21
CA ALA A 269 -2.85 16.28 -5.78
C ALA A 269 -2.19 17.61 -5.47
N THR A 270 -2.61 18.19 -4.36
CA THR A 270 -2.07 19.43 -3.81
C THR A 270 -1.76 19.24 -2.33
N SER A 271 -0.84 20.06 -1.83
CA SER A 271 -0.48 20.10 -0.42
C SER A 271 -0.03 21.51 -0.05
N GLY A 272 -0.49 22.02 1.09
CA GLY A 272 0.03 23.24 1.69
C GLY A 272 1.46 23.05 2.18
N SER A 273 1.74 21.94 2.85
CA SER A 273 3.10 21.55 3.22
C SER A 273 3.24 20.05 3.47
N ILE A 274 4.46 19.54 3.24
CA ILE A 274 4.87 18.18 3.65
C ILE A 274 6.26 18.29 4.27
N SER A 275 6.50 17.54 5.35
CA SER A 275 7.82 17.42 5.97
C SER A 275 8.14 15.99 6.36
N ARG A 276 9.42 15.62 6.25
CA ARG A 276 9.97 14.31 6.66
C ARG A 276 11.45 14.50 7.01
N GLY A 277 11.77 14.44 8.31
CA GLY A 277 13.11 14.76 8.80
C GLY A 277 13.51 16.19 8.40
N ASP A 278 14.68 16.36 7.80
CA ASP A 278 15.21 17.67 7.37
C ASP A 278 14.66 18.14 6.01
N LEU A 279 13.79 17.35 5.38
CA LEU A 279 13.11 17.70 4.13
C LEU A 279 11.76 18.33 4.44
N ALA A 280 11.52 19.53 3.92
CA ALA A 280 10.23 20.20 3.99
C ALA A 280 9.89 20.85 2.65
N ALA A 281 8.66 20.70 2.19
CA ALA A 281 8.16 21.30 0.95
C ALA A 281 6.88 22.09 1.25
N LYS A 282 6.64 23.19 0.53
CA LYS A 282 5.45 24.04 0.67
C LYS A 282 4.80 24.32 -0.67
N THR A 283 3.48 24.48 -0.64
CA THR A 283 2.63 24.77 -1.81
C THR A 283 2.95 23.82 -2.96
N ILE A 284 2.67 22.55 -2.77
CA ILE A 284 2.99 21.49 -3.71
C ILE A 284 1.77 21.26 -4.60
N ALA A 285 1.99 21.13 -5.91
CA ALA A 285 0.99 20.66 -6.85
C ALA A 285 1.61 19.59 -7.76
N VAL A 286 0.94 18.44 -7.86
CA VAL A 286 1.36 17.30 -8.67
C VAL A 286 0.21 16.92 -9.59
N ASN A 287 0.47 16.89 -10.89
CA ASN A 287 -0.40 16.28 -11.86
C ASN A 287 0.43 15.27 -12.65
N ALA A 288 0.25 13.98 -12.42
CA ALA A 288 1.12 12.94 -12.97
C ALA A 288 0.32 11.73 -13.48
N LEU A 289 0.86 11.05 -14.49
CA LEU A 289 0.35 9.80 -15.02
C LEU A 289 1.47 8.77 -15.07
N VAL A 290 1.36 7.77 -14.21
CA VAL A 290 2.27 6.62 -14.13
C VAL A 290 1.69 5.48 -14.95
N ALA A 291 2.29 5.18 -16.10
CA ALA A 291 1.90 4.03 -16.92
C ALA A 291 2.65 2.77 -16.49
N ASN A 292 2.00 1.62 -16.68
CA ASN A 292 2.53 0.28 -16.44
C ASN A 292 3.21 0.11 -15.06
N TYR A 293 2.59 0.66 -14.03
CA TYR A 293 3.14 0.75 -12.67
C TYR A 293 3.45 -0.62 -12.02
N LEU A 294 2.92 -1.72 -12.57
CA LEU A 294 3.17 -3.09 -12.11
C LEU A 294 4.41 -3.75 -12.72
N LYS A 295 4.93 -3.27 -13.85
CA LYS A 295 6.06 -3.90 -14.56
C LYS A 295 7.20 -2.94 -14.89
N ALA A 296 6.87 -1.77 -15.44
CA ALA A 296 7.84 -0.79 -15.93
C ALA A 296 7.24 0.62 -15.77
N PRO A 297 7.35 1.23 -14.57
CA PRO A 297 6.72 2.51 -14.29
C PRO A 297 7.36 3.63 -15.14
N ALA A 298 6.55 4.28 -15.97
CA ALA A 298 6.96 5.45 -16.76
C ALA A 298 6.05 6.65 -16.45
N ILE A 299 6.67 7.77 -16.02
CA ILE A 299 5.97 8.93 -15.47
C ILE A 299 5.90 10.05 -16.52
N SER A 300 4.75 10.72 -16.59
CA SER A 300 4.57 11.98 -17.32
C SER A 300 3.71 12.93 -16.50
N GLY A 301 3.83 14.24 -16.70
CA GLY A 301 3.01 15.23 -15.99
C GLY A 301 3.81 16.44 -15.56
N THR A 302 3.39 17.08 -14.47
CA THR A 302 4.02 18.27 -13.91
C THR A 302 4.11 18.17 -12.39
N ILE A 303 5.19 18.73 -11.84
CA ILE A 303 5.40 18.91 -10.41
C ILE A 303 5.76 20.37 -10.18
N LYS A 304 5.07 21.00 -9.23
CA LYS A 304 5.35 22.36 -8.77
C LYS A 304 5.48 22.39 -7.26
N ALA A 305 6.39 23.22 -6.77
CA ALA A 305 6.49 23.55 -5.35
C ALA A 305 7.02 24.97 -5.18
N ASP A 306 6.44 25.74 -4.27
CA ASP A 306 6.95 27.10 -3.98
C ASP A 306 8.32 27.03 -3.33
N THR A 307 8.49 26.12 -2.37
CA THR A 307 9.76 25.90 -1.69
C THR A 307 9.99 24.42 -1.38
N VAL A 308 11.24 23.99 -1.47
CA VAL A 308 11.76 22.76 -0.89
C VAL A 308 12.99 23.12 -0.08
N THR A 309 13.01 22.73 1.19
CA THR A 309 14.12 22.90 2.11
C THR A 309 14.73 21.54 2.39
N SER A 310 16.05 21.45 2.29
CA SER A 310 16.84 20.26 2.67
C SER A 310 18.01 20.72 3.51
N GLY A 311 17.95 20.46 4.83
CA GLY A 311 18.91 21.02 5.78
C GLY A 311 18.89 22.56 5.75
N THR A 312 20.03 23.18 5.45
CA THR A 312 20.15 24.65 5.32
C THR A 312 19.83 25.17 3.91
N THR A 313 19.67 24.28 2.93
CA THR A 313 19.49 24.67 1.53
C THR A 313 18.02 24.91 1.23
N VAL A 314 17.69 26.12 0.79
CA VAL A 314 16.35 26.48 0.30
C VAL A 314 16.35 26.54 -1.22
N ILE A 315 15.45 25.77 -1.81
CA ILE A 315 15.13 25.74 -3.24
C ILE A 315 13.74 26.34 -3.38
N SER A 316 13.55 27.26 -4.32
CA SER A 316 12.29 27.99 -4.51
C SER A 316 11.86 28.05 -5.98
N GLY A 317 10.58 28.28 -6.22
CA GLY A 317 10.03 28.43 -7.58
C GLY A 317 10.24 27.18 -8.43
N ILE A 318 9.98 26.00 -7.86
CA ILE A 318 10.23 24.72 -8.51
C ILE A 318 9.09 24.43 -9.48
N GLY A 319 9.44 24.20 -10.74
CA GLY A 319 8.54 23.72 -11.77
C GLY A 319 9.24 22.71 -12.65
N VAL A 320 8.70 21.50 -12.73
CA VAL A 320 9.27 20.39 -13.49
C VAL A 320 8.17 19.76 -14.34
N ASP A 321 8.38 19.73 -15.64
CA ASP A 321 7.61 18.93 -16.58
C ASP A 321 8.27 17.56 -16.74
N LEU A 322 7.45 16.52 -16.77
CA LEU A 322 7.85 15.13 -16.88
C LEU A 322 7.27 14.52 -18.16
N LYS A 323 8.09 13.77 -18.88
CA LYS A 323 7.68 13.07 -20.10
C LYS A 323 8.22 11.65 -20.10
N ARG A 324 7.43 10.71 -20.61
CA ARG A 324 7.90 9.33 -20.79
C ARG A 324 8.99 9.27 -21.85
N ASP A 325 10.05 8.52 -21.55
CA ASP A 325 11.16 8.21 -22.45
C ASP A 325 11.53 6.72 -22.33
N GLY A 326 10.65 5.83 -22.81
CA GLY A 326 10.80 4.38 -22.62
C GLY A 326 10.77 4.01 -21.13
N ASP A 327 11.83 3.34 -20.65
CA ASP A 327 12.03 3.03 -19.22
C ASP A 327 12.53 4.22 -18.39
N TRP A 328 12.82 5.35 -19.04
CA TRP A 328 13.24 6.59 -18.40
C TRP A 328 12.07 7.56 -18.29
N THR A 329 12.18 8.49 -17.36
CA THR A 329 11.34 9.68 -17.26
C THR A 329 12.18 10.88 -17.64
N GLY A 330 11.92 11.47 -18.80
CA GLY A 330 12.46 12.76 -19.18
C GLY A 330 11.93 13.86 -18.25
N PHE A 331 12.79 14.81 -17.91
CA PHE A 331 12.43 15.99 -17.13
C PHE A 331 12.94 17.25 -17.84
N SER A 332 12.16 18.32 -17.74
CA SER A 332 12.58 19.68 -18.08
C SER A 332 12.00 20.62 -17.07
N GLY A 333 12.80 21.53 -16.52
CA GLY A 333 12.28 22.41 -15.48
C GLY A 333 13.29 23.41 -14.98
N GLY A 334 12.87 24.14 -13.97
CA GLY A 334 13.71 25.11 -13.29
C GLY A 334 13.38 25.27 -11.82
N ALA A 335 14.34 25.82 -11.10
CA ALA A 335 14.22 26.21 -9.71
C ALA A 335 15.24 27.30 -9.39
N THR A 336 15.04 28.00 -8.29
CA THR A 336 16.01 28.95 -7.73
C THR A 336 16.66 28.32 -6.49
N VAL A 337 17.94 27.98 -6.58
CA VAL A 337 18.71 27.35 -5.50
C VAL A 337 19.63 28.38 -4.87
N ALA A 338 19.47 28.66 -3.57
CA ALA A 338 20.27 29.67 -2.88
C ALA A 338 20.33 31.05 -3.61
N GLY A 339 19.20 31.46 -4.21
CA GLY A 339 19.08 32.70 -4.98
C GLY A 339 19.58 32.64 -6.43
N ILE A 340 20.04 31.47 -6.90
CA ILE A 340 20.54 31.27 -8.26
C ILE A 340 19.44 30.58 -9.08
N PRO A 341 18.80 31.27 -10.05
CA PRO A 341 17.88 30.63 -10.97
C PRO A 341 18.65 29.66 -11.87
N ALA A 342 18.15 28.43 -11.95
CA ALA A 342 18.71 27.37 -12.75
C ALA A 342 17.61 26.61 -13.50
N THR A 343 17.92 26.16 -14.71
CA THR A 343 17.11 25.24 -15.50
C THR A 343 17.91 23.98 -15.82
N ALA A 344 17.21 22.87 -16.00
CA ALA A 344 17.83 21.62 -16.41
C ALA A 344 16.86 20.82 -17.28
N GLU A 345 17.41 20.12 -18.26
CA GLU A 345 16.73 19.11 -19.06
C GLU A 345 17.55 17.82 -19.03
N GLY A 346 16.86 16.70 -18.92
CA GLY A 346 17.50 15.41 -18.83
C GLY A 346 16.50 14.28 -18.71
N ARG A 347 16.96 13.15 -18.19
CA ARG A 347 16.12 12.01 -17.89
C ARG A 347 16.60 11.26 -16.66
N VAL A 348 15.66 10.64 -15.96
CA VAL A 348 15.88 9.88 -14.74
C VAL A 348 15.32 8.47 -14.86
N LYS A 349 16.03 7.49 -14.31
CA LYS A 349 15.57 6.11 -14.15
C LYS A 349 15.78 5.69 -12.72
N ILE A 350 14.74 5.12 -12.12
CA ILE A 350 14.75 4.62 -10.74
C ILE A 350 14.65 3.10 -10.83
N GLY A 351 15.62 2.39 -10.27
CA GLY A 351 15.67 0.93 -10.28
C GLY A 351 16.81 0.41 -9.40
N ASP A 352 16.65 -0.80 -8.86
CA ASP A 352 17.71 -1.49 -8.12
C ASP A 352 18.33 -0.66 -6.97
N GLY A 353 17.51 0.15 -6.29
CA GLY A 353 17.95 1.02 -5.19
C GLY A 353 18.81 2.22 -5.60
N THR A 354 18.97 2.45 -6.91
CA THR A 354 19.76 3.55 -7.49
C THR A 354 18.88 4.44 -8.35
N THR A 355 19.13 5.75 -8.30
CA THR A 355 18.55 6.72 -9.24
C THR A 355 19.63 7.17 -10.22
N SER A 356 19.50 6.78 -11.47
CA SER A 356 20.40 7.21 -12.55
C SER A 356 19.83 8.46 -13.20
N VAL A 357 20.65 9.50 -13.37
CA VAL A 357 20.27 10.77 -13.97
C VAL A 357 21.21 11.06 -15.13
N GLU A 358 20.64 11.36 -16.28
CA GLU A 358 21.37 11.92 -17.41
C GLU A 358 20.92 13.37 -17.60
N ILE A 359 21.85 14.30 -17.41
CA ILE A 359 21.62 15.73 -17.67
C ILE A 359 22.00 15.98 -19.12
N ALA A 360 21.02 16.32 -19.95
CA ALA A 360 21.23 16.66 -21.36
C ALA A 360 21.67 18.11 -21.52
N SER A 361 21.05 19.01 -20.76
CA SER A 361 21.38 20.42 -20.71
C SER A 361 21.04 21.02 -19.34
N GLY A 362 21.63 22.17 -19.04
CA GLY A 362 21.27 22.94 -17.86
C GLY A 362 21.97 24.27 -17.89
N GLU A 363 21.33 25.29 -17.34
CA GLU A 363 21.85 26.64 -17.28
C GLU A 363 21.58 27.24 -15.90
N ALA A 364 22.49 28.07 -15.42
CA ALA A 364 22.32 28.85 -14.21
C ALA A 364 22.92 30.24 -14.42
N THR A 365 22.35 31.26 -13.77
CA THR A 365 22.90 32.62 -13.82
C THR A 365 23.21 33.14 -12.43
N ILE A 366 24.48 33.41 -12.16
CA ILE A 366 24.98 33.84 -10.86
C ILE A 366 25.49 35.27 -11.01
N ARG A 367 24.77 36.26 -10.48
CA ARG A 367 25.15 37.69 -10.59
C ARG A 367 25.46 38.17 -12.02
N GLY A 368 24.78 37.62 -13.03
CA GLY A 368 25.00 37.94 -14.45
C GLY A 368 25.95 36.98 -15.17
N ILE A 369 26.65 36.11 -14.43
CA ILE A 369 27.54 35.10 -15.00
C ILE A 369 26.71 33.88 -15.40
N LYS A 370 26.64 33.60 -16.69
CA LYS A 370 26.01 32.39 -17.22
C LYS A 370 26.94 31.19 -17.04
N ALA A 371 26.42 30.14 -16.43
CA ALA A 371 26.99 28.80 -16.39
C ALA A 371 26.07 27.85 -17.16
N ALA A 372 26.61 27.00 -18.03
CA ALA A 372 25.83 26.05 -18.82
C ALA A 372 26.51 24.69 -18.90
N VAL A 373 25.73 23.61 -18.90
CA VAL A 373 26.23 22.26 -19.15
C VAL A 373 26.79 22.18 -20.57
N ALA A 374 28.10 21.94 -20.69
CA ALA A 374 28.81 21.95 -21.96
C ALA A 374 28.58 20.68 -22.80
N GLN A 375 28.21 19.58 -22.16
CA GLN A 375 27.88 18.30 -22.80
C GLN A 375 27.04 17.41 -21.88
N PRO A 376 26.29 16.44 -22.43
CA PRO A 376 25.54 15.49 -21.62
C PRO A 376 26.40 14.81 -20.55
N SER A 377 25.85 14.68 -19.34
CA SER A 377 26.58 14.19 -18.15
C SER A 377 25.72 13.19 -17.37
N SER A 378 26.34 12.14 -16.85
CA SER A 378 25.70 11.10 -16.05
C SER A 378 25.99 11.31 -14.55
N LEU A 379 24.95 11.09 -13.74
CA LEU A 379 25.04 11.04 -12.29
C LEU A 379 24.28 9.82 -11.78
N SER A 380 24.71 9.28 -10.65
CA SER A 380 23.96 8.24 -9.95
C SER A 380 23.74 8.65 -8.50
N ILE A 381 22.57 8.35 -7.96
CA ILE A 381 22.22 8.65 -6.56
C ILE A 381 21.86 7.33 -5.88
N ALA A 382 22.60 7.00 -4.83
CA ALA A 382 22.36 5.83 -4.01
C ALA A 382 22.72 6.14 -2.56
N ASN A 383 21.97 5.56 -1.60
CA ASN A 383 22.25 5.70 -0.16
C ASN A 383 22.42 7.16 0.32
N GLY A 384 21.70 8.11 -0.30
CA GLY A 384 21.78 9.53 0.06
C GLY A 384 23.00 10.29 -0.47
N ALA A 385 23.80 9.70 -1.36
CA ALA A 385 24.93 10.36 -2.02
C ALA A 385 24.76 10.34 -3.55
N ALA A 386 25.03 11.47 -4.18
CA ALA A 386 25.16 11.61 -5.63
C ALA A 386 26.62 11.42 -6.05
N SER A 387 26.87 10.50 -6.97
CA SER A 387 28.16 10.31 -7.63
C SER A 387 28.13 10.99 -9.00
N ILE A 388 29.08 11.89 -9.22
CA ILE A 388 29.28 12.66 -10.43
C ILE A 388 30.51 12.08 -11.13
N GLU A 389 30.31 11.38 -12.24
CA GLU A 389 31.43 10.85 -13.02
C GLU A 389 32.22 12.01 -13.63
N LYS A 390 31.50 12.89 -14.34
CA LYS A 390 32.06 14.11 -14.95
C LYS A 390 30.93 15.05 -15.35
N LEU A 391 30.94 16.26 -14.79
CA LEU A 391 30.05 17.35 -15.18
C LEU A 391 30.90 18.50 -15.74
N ARG A 392 30.81 18.77 -17.04
CA ARG A 392 31.51 19.89 -17.66
C ARG A 392 30.57 21.08 -17.83
N LEU A 393 30.98 22.23 -17.35
CA LEU A 393 30.28 23.50 -17.41
C LEU A 393 31.09 24.49 -18.25
N ASP A 394 30.42 25.23 -19.13
CA ASP A 394 30.90 26.51 -19.66
C ASP A 394 30.50 27.59 -18.66
N VAL A 395 31.45 28.41 -18.22
CA VAL A 395 31.21 29.49 -17.24
C VAL A 395 31.84 30.76 -17.76
N GLY A 396 30.99 31.70 -18.21
CA GLY A 396 31.44 32.98 -18.75
C GLY A 396 32.41 32.87 -19.93
N GLY A 397 32.43 31.76 -20.68
CA GLY A 397 33.37 31.50 -21.78
C GLY A 397 34.63 30.73 -21.38
N GLY A 398 34.81 30.40 -20.10
CA GLY A 398 35.79 29.40 -19.65
C GLY A 398 35.13 28.04 -19.38
N SER A 399 35.90 27.07 -18.90
CA SER A 399 35.40 25.73 -18.61
C SER A 399 35.66 25.31 -17.16
N VAL A 400 34.69 24.62 -16.56
CA VAL A 400 34.81 23.96 -15.25
C VAL A 400 34.38 22.51 -15.38
N THR A 401 35.19 21.56 -14.93
CA THR A 401 34.86 20.14 -14.88
C THR A 401 34.78 19.71 -13.43
N VAL A 402 33.62 19.18 -13.02
CA VAL A 402 33.36 18.69 -11.66
C VAL A 402 33.22 17.16 -11.67
N SER A 403 33.80 16.48 -10.69
CA SER A 403 33.63 15.03 -10.45
C SER A 403 33.70 14.72 -8.97
N GLY A 404 33.26 13.52 -8.58
CA GLY A 404 33.34 13.04 -7.20
C GLY A 404 31.97 12.74 -6.59
N THR A 405 31.84 12.88 -5.27
CA THR A 405 30.61 12.52 -4.53
C THR A 405 30.07 13.69 -3.70
N ALA A 406 28.73 13.84 -3.70
CA ALA A 406 28.01 14.84 -2.92
C ALA A 406 26.90 14.18 -2.10
N GLY A 407 26.95 14.31 -0.78
CA GLY A 407 25.94 13.79 0.15
C GLY A 407 26.13 14.40 1.55
N PRO A 408 25.88 13.65 2.64
CA PRO A 408 26.25 14.08 4.00
C PRO A 408 27.74 14.42 4.14
N THR A 409 28.58 13.73 3.38
CA THR A 409 30.00 14.02 3.17
C THR A 409 30.22 14.40 1.71
N LEU A 410 31.03 15.42 1.49
CA LEU A 410 31.49 15.85 0.18
C LEU A 410 32.89 15.30 -0.10
N ASP A 411 33.13 14.94 -1.35
CA ASP A 411 34.44 14.67 -1.92
C ASP A 411 34.37 15.04 -3.40
N LEU A 412 34.46 16.33 -3.68
CA LEU A 412 34.28 16.90 -5.02
C LEU A 412 35.57 17.54 -5.50
N ALA A 413 35.98 17.17 -6.71
CA ALA A 413 37.05 17.81 -7.45
C ALA A 413 36.46 18.71 -8.53
N ALA A 414 37.04 19.90 -8.67
CA ALA A 414 36.78 20.80 -9.78
C ALA A 414 38.10 21.18 -10.46
N GLU A 415 38.13 21.11 -11.79
CA GLU A 415 39.21 21.64 -12.62
C GLU A 415 38.64 22.78 -13.46
N PHE A 416 39.29 23.94 -13.44
CA PHE A 416 38.86 25.08 -14.26
C PHE A 416 39.98 25.52 -15.19
N SER A 417 39.59 25.90 -16.41
CA SER A 417 40.51 26.29 -17.47
C SER A 417 39.92 27.43 -18.28
N ALA A 418 40.77 28.42 -18.57
CA ALA A 418 40.44 29.63 -19.31
C ALA A 418 39.24 30.41 -18.74
N LEU A 419 39.02 30.39 -17.42
CA LEU A 419 37.99 31.20 -16.77
C LEU A 419 38.37 32.69 -16.84
N PRO A 420 37.56 33.58 -17.41
CA PRO A 420 37.91 35.00 -17.42
C PRO A 420 38.02 35.55 -16.01
N ALA A 421 39.16 36.16 -15.68
CA ALA A 421 39.37 36.76 -14.36
C ALA A 421 38.38 37.91 -14.09
N ALA A 422 37.85 38.52 -15.15
CA ALA A 422 36.83 39.56 -15.08
C ALA A 422 35.55 39.12 -14.35
N LEU A 423 35.25 37.82 -14.29
CA LEU A 423 34.13 37.28 -13.52
C LEU A 423 34.24 37.61 -12.02
N ALA A 424 35.46 37.78 -11.49
CA ALA A 424 35.68 38.16 -10.09
C ALA A 424 35.19 39.58 -9.78
N ASN A 425 35.10 40.46 -10.79
CA ASN A 425 34.63 41.83 -10.63
C ASN A 425 33.13 41.90 -10.25
N ASP A 426 32.33 40.89 -10.60
CA ASP A 426 30.92 40.76 -10.20
C ASP A 426 30.75 40.36 -8.72
N PHE A 427 31.82 39.85 -8.11
CA PHE A 427 31.88 39.52 -6.69
C PHE A 427 32.53 40.62 -5.85
N SER A 428 33.55 41.28 -6.40
CA SER A 428 34.30 42.36 -5.76
C SER A 428 34.46 43.56 -6.71
N PRO A 429 33.56 44.55 -6.66
CA PRO A 429 33.69 45.77 -7.46
C PRO A 429 35.03 46.48 -7.21
N GLY A 430 35.70 46.94 -8.28
CA GLY A 430 36.98 47.66 -8.21
C GLY A 430 38.24 46.77 -8.16
N LEU A 431 38.11 45.46 -8.36
CA LEU A 431 39.25 44.54 -8.48
C LEU A 431 40.02 44.71 -9.81
N ASP A 432 39.35 45.20 -10.86
CA ASP A 432 39.86 45.36 -12.22
C ASP A 432 40.60 44.10 -12.73
N ALA A 433 40.10 42.92 -12.33
CA ALA A 433 40.69 41.65 -12.70
C ALA A 433 40.60 41.41 -14.21
N ALA A 434 41.73 41.05 -14.82
CA ALA A 434 41.88 40.78 -16.24
C ALA A 434 42.80 39.56 -16.45
N GLY A 435 42.71 38.94 -17.62
CA GLY A 435 43.41 37.68 -17.94
C GLY A 435 42.51 36.45 -17.77
N THR A 436 43.14 35.27 -17.77
CA THR A 436 42.44 33.98 -17.61
C THR A 436 42.97 33.20 -16.41
N LEU A 437 42.05 32.54 -15.70
CA LEU A 437 42.32 31.68 -14.56
C LEU A 437 42.27 30.21 -15.00
N GLY A 438 43.27 29.45 -14.58
CA GLY A 438 43.30 27.99 -14.65
C GLY A 438 43.67 27.41 -13.29
N GLY A 439 43.20 26.21 -12.96
CA GLY A 439 43.48 25.63 -11.65
C GLY A 439 42.56 24.49 -11.26
N THR A 440 42.65 24.13 -9.97
CA THR A 440 41.85 23.06 -9.37
C THR A 440 41.26 23.50 -8.04
N ALA A 441 40.14 22.92 -7.65
CA ALA A 441 39.56 23.02 -6.32
C ALA A 441 39.14 21.64 -5.82
N GLN A 442 39.23 21.44 -4.52
CA GLN A 442 38.81 20.24 -3.81
C GLN A 442 37.89 20.64 -2.66
N VAL A 443 36.71 20.02 -2.61
CA VAL A 443 35.71 20.24 -1.56
C VAL A 443 35.49 18.92 -0.83
N THR A 444 35.88 18.87 0.44
CA THR A 444 35.84 17.64 1.25
C THR A 444 35.14 17.87 2.60
N GLY A 445 34.79 16.80 3.30
CA GLY A 445 34.24 16.90 4.67
C GLY A 445 32.72 16.98 4.72
N SER A 446 32.15 17.41 5.86
CA SER A 446 30.69 17.44 6.04
C SER A 446 30.05 18.50 5.13
N SER A 447 28.90 18.21 4.52
CA SER A 447 28.18 19.20 3.71
C SER A 447 27.67 20.40 4.51
N ALA A 448 27.55 20.29 5.84
CA ALA A 448 27.23 21.41 6.72
C ALA A 448 28.43 22.33 7.02
N ALA A 449 29.66 21.84 6.84
CA ALA A 449 30.90 22.56 7.10
C ALA A 449 32.04 22.01 6.21
N PRO A 450 32.04 22.30 4.90
CA PRO A 450 33.02 21.76 3.97
C PRO A 450 34.40 22.41 4.13
N ASP A 451 35.46 21.63 3.92
CA ASP A 451 36.85 22.10 3.73
C ASP A 451 37.11 22.30 2.24
N ILE A 452 37.52 23.50 1.85
CA ILE A 452 37.75 23.90 0.46
C ILE A 452 39.23 24.24 0.29
N ARG A 453 39.89 23.54 -0.63
CA ARG A 453 41.28 23.82 -1.05
C ARG A 453 41.29 24.12 -2.53
N PHE A 454 42.08 25.11 -2.95
CA PHE A 454 42.21 25.43 -4.36
C PHE A 454 43.65 25.85 -4.71
N ASP A 455 44.03 25.59 -5.94
CA ASP A 455 45.24 26.09 -6.60
C ASP A 455 44.79 26.81 -7.87
N ALA A 456 45.20 28.06 -8.04
CA ALA A 456 44.80 28.88 -9.17
C ALA A 456 45.98 29.68 -9.71
N GLN A 457 46.10 29.68 -11.03
CA GLN A 457 47.09 30.45 -11.78
C GLN A 457 46.37 31.47 -12.67
N LEU A 458 46.78 32.74 -12.57
CA LEU A 458 46.36 33.81 -13.46
C LEU A 458 47.39 33.96 -14.59
N SER A 459 46.91 34.02 -15.84
CA SER A 459 47.72 34.19 -17.05
C SER A 459 47.28 35.36 -17.90
#